data_AF-A0A226D1N5-F1
#
_entry.id   AF-A0A226D1N5-F1
#
_cell.length_a   1.000
_cell.length_b   1.000
_cell.length_c   1.000
_cell.angle_alpha   90.00
_cell.angle_beta   90.00
_cell.angle_gamma   90.00
#
_symmetry.space_group_name_H-M   'P 1'
#
loop_
_entity.id
_entity.type
_entity.pdbx_description
1 polymer ?
#
loop_
_entity_poly.entity_id
_entity_poly.type
_entity_poly.pdbx_seq_one_letter_code
_entity_poly.pdbx_strand_id
1 'polypeptide(L)'
;MTQQCLILFDTFLEILAFPGGSAVRFDSRRKLFYTTRLTKFKATLAGTLLFAQFISSSIQCLFIDPAETFEFNLCVVIVFSITLPLTAYIPHIFQPREMVRVCNLTSNYAETFKRNWTLKQDDNGRSTLFYVYLVIAIVSTWYYFVGSFTTYFWAELPIGWTLLISRKSKHYKTVLVMFMAFASFCLYITVAVLVVLVYFFIWMSALLIPIHSTEFNATLPAQKYSTHPHFRHPTNLPLEYRKFQILHLHVMQVVGLFLIPFQAIATNFVLYTNFVTGMRWITRKRT
;
A
#
# COMPACT_ATOMS: atom_id res chain seq x y z
N MET A 1 -3.57 5.05 22.04
CA MET A 1 -4.37 4.05 21.32
C MET A 1 -5.16 3.29 22.35
N THR A 2 -6.46 3.10 22.15
CA THR A 2 -7.24 2.19 23.00
C THR A 2 -6.72 0.76 22.78
N GLN A 3 -6.77 -0.07 23.82
CA GLN A 3 -6.25 -1.44 23.78
C GLN A 3 -6.90 -2.27 22.65
N GLN A 4 -8.16 -1.98 22.33
CA GLN A 4 -8.89 -2.58 21.20
C GLN A 4 -8.23 -2.31 19.85
N CYS A 5 -7.74 -1.08 19.59
CA CYS A 5 -7.05 -0.77 18.34
C CYS A 5 -5.73 -1.55 18.20
N LEU A 6 -5.00 -1.76 19.31
CA LEU A 6 -3.74 -2.50 19.30
C LEU A 6 -3.97 -4.00 19.02
N ILE A 7 -5.02 -4.58 19.60
CA ILE A 7 -5.39 -5.98 19.37
C ILE A 7 -5.82 -6.18 17.93
N LEU A 8 -6.71 -5.31 17.42
CA LEU A 8 -7.13 -5.37 16.02
C LEU A 8 -5.94 -5.27 15.07
N PHE A 9 -4.98 -4.41 15.39
CA PHE A 9 -3.78 -4.23 14.57
C PHE A 9 -2.86 -5.45 14.58
N ASP A 10 -2.69 -6.11 15.74
CA ASP A 10 -1.98 -7.38 15.88
C ASP A 10 -2.65 -8.47 15.04
N THR A 11 -3.97 -8.68 15.24
CA THR A 11 -4.76 -9.65 14.47
C THR A 11 -4.67 -9.40 12.96
N PHE A 12 -4.74 -8.13 12.56
CA PHE A 12 -4.68 -7.76 11.16
C PHE A 12 -3.31 -8.10 10.54
N LEU A 13 -2.20 -7.70 11.19
CA LEU A 13 -0.86 -8.05 10.70
C LEU A 13 -0.58 -9.54 10.75
N GLU A 14 -1.17 -10.29 11.69
CA GLU A 14 -1.09 -11.74 11.71
C GLU A 14 -1.81 -12.37 10.52
N ILE A 15 -3.04 -11.92 10.21
CA ILE A 15 -3.78 -12.34 9.02
C ILE A 15 -2.98 -12.02 7.75
N LEU A 16 -2.34 -10.85 7.67
CA LEU A 16 -1.52 -10.48 6.52
C LEU A 16 -0.21 -11.28 6.41
N ALA A 17 0.43 -11.59 7.54
CA ALA A 17 1.66 -12.36 7.55
C ALA A 17 1.42 -13.83 7.19
N PHE A 18 0.20 -14.35 7.39
CA PHE A 18 -0.15 -15.73 7.09
C PHE A 18 0.05 -16.13 5.61
N PRO A 19 -0.51 -15.41 4.61
CA PRO A 19 -0.25 -15.65 3.18
C PRO A 19 1.08 -15.06 2.70
N GLY A 20 1.88 -14.47 3.60
CA GLY A 20 3.13 -13.80 3.25
C GLY A 20 2.99 -12.31 2.97
N GLY A 21 1.78 -11.76 2.90
CA GLY A 21 1.45 -10.36 2.63
C GLY A 21 2.16 -9.30 3.48
N SER A 22 2.78 -9.70 4.59
CA SER A 22 3.72 -8.85 5.32
C SER A 22 4.83 -9.69 5.97
N ALA A 23 6.08 -9.26 5.81
CA ALA A 23 7.21 -9.79 6.58
C ALA A 23 7.22 -9.31 8.05
N VAL A 24 6.46 -8.25 8.35
CA VAL A 24 6.40 -7.54 9.63
C VAL A 24 5.14 -7.96 10.41
N ARG A 25 5.32 -8.26 11.68
CA ARG A 25 4.26 -8.53 12.65
C ARG A 25 4.31 -7.50 13.78
N PHE A 26 3.23 -7.39 14.52
CA PHE A 26 3.14 -6.57 15.72
C PHE A 26 2.83 -7.47 16.92
N ASP A 27 3.37 -7.15 18.09
CA ASP A 27 3.04 -7.79 19.35
C ASP A 27 2.26 -6.77 20.18
N SER A 28 0.95 -6.98 20.33
CA SER A 28 0.09 -6.06 21.09
C SER A 28 0.45 -5.97 22.58
N ARG A 29 1.03 -7.03 23.17
CA ARG A 29 1.42 -7.05 24.58
C ARG A 29 2.68 -6.23 24.82
N ARG A 30 3.68 -6.38 23.95
CA ARG A 30 4.96 -5.65 24.03
C ARG A 30 4.92 -4.29 23.35
N LYS A 31 3.91 -4.04 22.50
CA LYS A 31 3.80 -2.88 21.61
C LYS A 31 5.00 -2.72 20.68
N LEU A 32 5.53 -3.84 20.18
CA LEU A 32 6.72 -3.85 19.35
C LEU A 32 6.44 -4.57 18.03
N PHE A 33 6.97 -4.01 16.96
CA PHE A 33 7.08 -4.67 15.67
C PHE A 33 8.24 -5.65 15.68
N TYR A 34 8.03 -6.78 15.00
CA TYR A 34 9.05 -7.82 14.86
C TYR A 34 8.91 -8.54 13.51
N THR A 35 9.95 -9.28 13.15
CA THR A 35 9.96 -10.14 11.96
C THR A 35 10.58 -11.48 12.32
N THR A 36 10.14 -12.55 11.66
CA THR A 36 10.63 -13.91 11.88
C THR A 36 11.20 -14.47 10.57
N ARG A 37 12.03 -15.51 10.65
CA ARG A 37 12.52 -16.19 9.43
C ARG A 37 11.38 -16.73 8.57
N LEU A 38 10.32 -17.24 9.22
CA LEU A 38 9.15 -17.79 8.53
C LEU A 38 8.35 -16.70 7.80
N THR A 39 8.07 -15.57 8.46
CA THR A 39 7.33 -14.46 7.82
C THR A 39 8.13 -13.84 6.68
N LYS A 40 9.45 -13.71 6.84
CA LYS A 40 10.34 -13.30 5.76
C LYS A 40 10.26 -14.27 4.58
N PHE A 41 10.39 -15.57 4.81
CA PHE A 41 10.31 -16.58 3.75
C PHE A 41 8.98 -16.52 2.99
N LYS A 42 7.85 -16.47 3.71
CA LYS A 42 6.52 -16.35 3.11
C LYS A 42 6.40 -15.06 2.28
N ALA A 43 6.87 -13.93 2.79
CA ALA A 43 6.87 -12.67 2.06
C ALA A 43 7.75 -12.72 0.80
N THR A 44 8.94 -13.33 0.89
CA THR A 44 9.80 -13.54 -0.29
C THR A 44 9.11 -14.41 -1.34
N LEU A 45 8.50 -15.53 -0.94
CA LEU A 45 7.79 -16.41 -1.87
C LEU A 45 6.64 -15.68 -2.56
N ALA A 46 5.78 -15.00 -1.79
CA ALA A 46 4.69 -14.19 -2.31
C ALA A 46 5.18 -13.10 -3.28
N GLY A 47 6.31 -12.47 -2.97
CA GLY A 47 6.91 -11.40 -3.77
C GLY A 47 7.45 -11.91 -5.09
N THR A 48 8.12 -13.06 -5.08
CA THR A 48 8.59 -13.73 -6.29
C THR A 48 7.42 -14.11 -7.20
N LEU A 49 6.32 -14.61 -6.63
CA LEU A 49 5.12 -14.96 -7.40
C LEU A 49 4.47 -13.71 -8.04
N LEU A 50 4.36 -12.61 -7.28
CA LEU A 50 3.89 -11.33 -7.83
C LEU A 50 4.81 -10.79 -8.94
N PHE A 51 6.13 -10.92 -8.77
CA PHE A 51 7.09 -10.50 -9.78
C PHE A 51 7.00 -11.35 -11.06
N ALA A 52 6.85 -12.66 -10.92
CA ALA A 52 6.65 -13.55 -12.05
C ALA A 52 5.35 -13.22 -12.81
N GLN A 53 4.27 -12.93 -12.08
CA GLN A 53 3.01 -12.47 -12.67
C GLN A 53 3.19 -11.15 -13.41
N PHE A 54 3.90 -10.17 -12.83
CA PHE A 54 4.20 -8.90 -13.47
C PHE A 54 4.96 -9.08 -14.80
N ILE A 55 6.01 -9.91 -14.81
CA ILE A 55 6.78 -10.24 -16.03
C ILE A 55 5.87 -10.89 -17.07
N SER A 56 5.09 -11.90 -16.66
CA SER A 56 4.15 -12.60 -17.56
C SER A 56 3.15 -11.65 -18.20
N SER A 57 2.50 -10.79 -17.40
CA SER A 57 1.53 -9.81 -17.90
C SER A 57 2.18 -8.77 -18.81
N SER A 58 3.40 -8.33 -18.49
CA SER A 58 4.15 -7.38 -19.33
C SER A 58 4.51 -7.98 -20.69
N ILE A 59 4.96 -9.24 -20.71
CA ILE A 59 5.25 -9.97 -21.95
C ILE A 59 3.98 -10.13 -22.78
N GLN A 60 2.85 -10.47 -22.16
CA GLN A 60 1.56 -10.59 -22.85
C GLN A 60 1.16 -9.27 -23.52
N CYS A 61 1.31 -8.13 -22.85
CA CYS A 61 0.98 -6.84 -23.47
C CYS A 61 1.83 -6.53 -24.72
N LEU A 62 3.02 -7.12 -24.89
CA LEU A 62 3.84 -6.95 -26.10
C LEU A 62 3.36 -7.79 -27.29
N PHE A 63 2.59 -8.84 -27.03
CA PHE A 63 2.10 -9.77 -28.06
C PHE A 63 0.63 -9.54 -28.45
N ILE A 64 -0.11 -8.69 -27.73
CA ILE A 64 -1.49 -8.30 -28.07
C ILE A 64 -1.45 -7.41 -29.32
N ASP A 65 -2.34 -7.67 -30.28
CA ASP A 65 -2.49 -6.85 -31.48
C ASP A 65 -2.92 -5.42 -31.08
N PRO A 66 -2.17 -4.36 -31.44
CA PRO A 66 -2.54 -2.99 -31.17
C PRO A 66 -3.94 -2.59 -31.70
N ALA A 67 -4.45 -3.31 -32.70
CA ALA A 67 -5.80 -3.10 -33.24
C ALA A 67 -6.91 -3.42 -32.21
N GLU A 68 -6.66 -4.35 -31.29
CA GLU A 68 -7.59 -4.75 -30.23
C GLU A 68 -7.47 -3.82 -29.02
N THR A 69 -7.92 -2.58 -29.22
CA THR A 69 -7.74 -1.49 -28.25
C THR A 69 -8.32 -1.80 -26.86
N PHE A 70 -9.32 -2.67 -26.73
CA PHE A 70 -9.88 -3.04 -25.43
C PHE A 70 -8.94 -3.94 -24.63
N GLU A 71 -8.50 -5.05 -25.23
CA GLU A 71 -7.64 -6.05 -24.58
C GLU A 71 -6.28 -5.46 -24.21
N PHE A 72 -5.70 -4.67 -25.13
CA PHE A 72 -4.46 -3.96 -24.86
C PHE A 72 -4.58 -3.02 -23.67
N ASN A 73 -5.62 -2.17 -23.63
CA ASN A 73 -5.82 -1.23 -22.51
C ASN A 73 -6.05 -1.97 -21.18
N LEU A 74 -6.75 -3.10 -21.21
CA LEU A 74 -7.01 -3.92 -20.03
C LEU A 74 -5.73 -4.58 -19.50
N CYS A 75 -4.90 -5.12 -20.40
CA CYS A 75 -3.58 -5.66 -20.07
C CYS A 75 -2.69 -4.57 -19.43
N VAL A 76 -2.63 -3.39 -20.04
CA VAL A 76 -1.87 -2.24 -19.53
C VAL A 76 -2.35 -1.84 -18.14
N VAL A 77 -3.66 -1.69 -17.93
CA VAL A 77 -4.24 -1.37 -16.61
C VAL A 77 -3.83 -2.39 -15.55
N ILE A 78 -3.77 -3.67 -15.90
CA ILE A 78 -3.39 -4.71 -14.93
C ILE A 78 -1.89 -4.69 -14.64
N VAL A 79 -1.04 -4.49 -15.64
CA VAL A 79 0.40 -4.30 -15.42
C VAL A 79 0.66 -3.12 -14.49
N PHE A 80 -0.01 -1.97 -14.71
CA PHE A 80 0.05 -0.84 -13.80
C PHE A 80 -0.49 -1.17 -12.40
N SER A 81 -1.60 -1.92 -12.32
CA SER A 81 -2.21 -2.33 -11.05
C SER A 81 -1.32 -3.27 -10.23
N ILE A 82 -0.53 -4.14 -10.88
CA ILE A 82 0.44 -5.03 -10.21
C ILE A 82 1.71 -4.28 -9.80
N THR A 83 2.07 -3.23 -10.52
CA THR A 83 3.28 -2.44 -10.22
C THR A 83 3.18 -1.77 -8.84
N LEU A 84 1.99 -1.29 -8.47
CA LEU A 84 1.70 -0.70 -7.16
C LEU A 84 2.03 -1.62 -5.97
N PRO A 85 1.41 -2.81 -5.84
CA PRO A 85 1.73 -3.73 -4.76
C PRO A 85 3.17 -4.23 -4.89
N LEU A 86 3.68 -4.46 -6.10
CA LEU A 86 5.06 -4.92 -6.26
C LEU A 86 6.06 -3.94 -5.62
N THR A 87 5.96 -2.65 -5.94
CA THR A 87 6.85 -1.60 -5.39
C THR A 87 6.76 -1.48 -3.87
N ALA A 88 5.56 -1.57 -3.31
CA ALA A 88 5.34 -1.56 -1.87
C ALA A 88 5.83 -2.81 -1.15
N TYR A 89 5.94 -3.93 -1.85
CA TYR A 89 6.39 -5.19 -1.28
C TYR A 89 7.91 -5.32 -1.21
N ILE A 90 8.64 -4.62 -2.07
CA ILE A 90 10.11 -4.62 -2.12
C ILE A 90 10.73 -4.39 -0.71
N PRO A 91 10.32 -3.40 0.10
CA PRO A 91 10.87 -3.24 1.44
C PRO A 91 10.68 -4.46 2.35
N HIS A 92 9.56 -5.18 2.22
CA HIS A 92 9.28 -6.38 3.00
C HIS A 92 10.18 -7.57 2.62
N ILE A 93 10.57 -7.65 1.35
CA ILE A 93 11.46 -8.71 0.86
C ILE A 93 12.91 -8.39 1.22
N PHE A 94 13.39 -7.20 0.85
CA PHE A 94 14.81 -6.87 0.88
C PHE A 94 15.25 -6.29 2.22
N GLN A 95 14.40 -5.51 2.88
CA GLN A 95 14.74 -4.77 4.10
C GLN A 95 13.74 -4.98 5.27
N PRO A 96 13.28 -6.21 5.57
CA PRO A 96 12.25 -6.42 6.60
C PRO A 96 12.69 -5.98 7.99
N ARG A 97 13.99 -6.04 8.30
CA ARG A 97 14.54 -5.60 9.58
C ARG A 97 14.53 -4.09 9.73
N GLU A 98 14.93 -3.36 8.69
CA GLU A 98 14.88 -1.89 8.71
C GLU A 98 13.44 -1.40 8.75
N MET A 99 12.51 -2.08 8.06
CA MET A 99 11.09 -1.78 8.18
C MET A 99 10.60 -1.93 9.63
N VAL A 100 10.92 -3.05 10.31
CA VAL A 100 10.61 -3.23 11.74
C VAL A 100 11.21 -2.11 12.59
N ARG A 101 12.47 -1.74 12.34
CA ARG A 101 13.16 -0.67 13.07
C ARG A 101 12.46 0.67 12.90
N VAL A 102 12.11 1.04 11.66
CA VAL A 102 11.39 2.28 11.34
C VAL A 102 10.00 2.30 11.98
N CYS A 103 9.26 1.18 11.93
CA CYS A 103 7.97 1.04 12.60
C CYS A 103 8.08 1.27 14.11
N ASN A 104 9.07 0.65 14.76
CA ASN A 104 9.32 0.80 16.19
C ASN A 104 9.77 2.21 16.58
N LEU A 105 10.75 2.78 15.86
CA LEU A 105 11.28 4.12 16.13
C LEU A 105 10.17 5.16 16.11
N THR A 106 9.29 5.05 15.12
CA THR A 106 8.24 6.02 14.94
C THR A 106 7.05 5.77 15.84
N SER A 107 6.70 4.52 16.13
CA SER A 107 5.70 4.22 17.17
C SER A 107 6.14 4.82 18.51
N ASN A 108 7.42 4.65 18.86
CA ASN A 108 7.99 5.24 20.06
C ASN A 108 8.00 6.78 20.02
N TYR A 109 8.36 7.37 18.88
CA TYR A 109 8.29 8.83 18.68
C TYR A 109 6.86 9.33 18.83
N ALA A 110 5.88 8.67 18.22
CA ALA A 110 4.46 9.00 18.31
C ALA A 110 3.95 8.97 19.76
N GLU A 111 4.27 7.91 20.50
CA GLU A 111 3.89 7.79 21.91
C GLU A 111 4.55 8.85 22.78
N THR A 112 5.85 9.11 22.55
CA THR A 112 6.60 10.14 23.29
C THR A 112 6.08 11.54 22.99
N PHE A 113 5.83 11.84 21.71
CA PHE A 113 5.29 13.12 21.26
C PHE A 113 3.90 13.35 21.85
N LYS A 114 3.02 12.34 21.76
CA LYS A 114 1.69 12.40 22.37
C LYS A 114 1.78 12.67 23.87
N ARG A 115 2.62 11.92 24.59
CA ARG A 115 2.75 12.07 26.05
C ARG A 115 3.24 13.45 26.47
N ASN A 116 4.18 14.02 25.72
CA ASN A 116 4.84 15.26 26.09
C ASN A 116 4.08 16.51 25.62
N TRP A 117 3.41 16.44 24.47
CA TRP A 117 2.99 17.63 23.75
C TRP A 117 1.51 17.74 23.44
N THR A 118 0.77 16.63 23.29
CA THR A 118 -0.68 16.74 23.00
C THR A 118 -1.47 17.05 24.26
N LEU A 119 -2.32 18.08 24.18
CA LEU A 119 -3.36 18.30 25.17
C LEU A 119 -4.25 17.05 25.23
N LYS A 120 -4.76 16.68 26.41
CA LYS A 120 -5.78 15.62 26.57
C LYS A 120 -7.04 16.05 25.82
N GLN A 121 -7.05 15.85 24.51
CA GLN A 121 -8.19 16.08 23.66
C GLN A 121 -9.07 14.84 23.71
N ASP A 122 -10.38 15.07 23.74
CA ASP A 122 -11.38 14.02 23.71
C ASP A 122 -11.12 13.12 22.48
N ASP A 123 -10.92 11.82 22.70
CA ASP A 123 -10.34 10.88 21.72
C ASP A 123 -11.27 10.61 20.50
N ASN A 124 -12.40 11.32 20.40
CA ASN A 124 -13.41 11.19 19.34
C ASN A 124 -12.84 11.39 17.93
N GLY A 125 -11.88 12.30 17.72
CA GLY A 125 -11.28 12.55 16.39
C GLY A 125 -10.37 11.42 15.88
N ARG A 126 -9.83 10.57 16.77
CA ARG A 126 -9.04 9.39 16.37
C ARG A 126 -9.89 8.29 15.73
N SER A 127 -11.18 8.26 16.05
CA SER A 127 -12.12 7.34 15.42
C SER A 127 -12.20 7.59 13.91
N THR A 128 -12.12 8.86 13.47
CA THR A 128 -12.27 9.22 12.04
C THR A 128 -11.15 8.67 11.17
N LEU A 129 -9.88 8.75 11.58
CA LEU A 129 -8.78 8.14 10.81
C LEU A 129 -8.88 6.62 10.76
N PHE A 130 -9.36 6.00 11.83
CA PHE A 130 -9.63 4.58 11.88
C PHE A 130 -10.82 4.17 10.98
N TYR A 131 -11.86 4.99 10.89
CA TYR A 131 -12.97 4.76 9.95
C TYR A 131 -12.56 4.97 8.49
N VAL A 132 -11.77 6.02 8.21
CA VAL A 132 -11.19 6.24 6.87
C VAL A 132 -10.32 5.03 6.47
N TYR A 133 -9.54 4.49 7.40
CA TYR A 133 -8.82 3.22 7.21
C TYR A 133 -9.76 2.07 6.85
N LEU A 134 -10.80 1.85 7.65
CA LEU A 134 -11.73 0.75 7.45
C LEU A 134 -12.40 0.86 6.07
N VAL A 135 -12.79 2.08 5.68
CA VAL A 135 -13.38 2.37 4.36
C VAL A 135 -12.37 2.08 3.25
N ILE A 136 -11.13 2.57 3.35
CA ILE A 136 -10.11 2.29 2.32
C ILE A 136 -9.85 0.79 2.22
N ALA A 137 -9.73 0.09 3.34
CA ALA A 137 -9.52 -1.36 3.36
C ALA A 137 -10.71 -2.11 2.72
N ILE A 138 -11.94 -1.73 3.03
CA ILE A 138 -13.16 -2.32 2.46
C ILE A 138 -13.24 -2.02 0.96
N VAL A 139 -13.08 -0.76 0.54
CA VAL A 139 -13.15 -0.34 -0.87
C VAL A 139 -12.06 -1.04 -1.68
N SER A 140 -10.87 -1.18 -1.12
CA SER A 140 -9.76 -1.87 -1.78
C SER A 140 -10.03 -3.36 -1.91
N THR A 141 -10.47 -4.00 -0.83
CA THR A 141 -10.87 -5.41 -0.84
C THR A 141 -12.00 -5.64 -1.85
N TRP A 142 -12.96 -4.71 -1.91
CA TRP A 142 -14.07 -4.74 -2.86
C TRP A 142 -13.60 -4.56 -4.30
N TYR A 143 -12.73 -3.59 -4.58
CA TYR A 143 -12.17 -3.37 -5.92
C TYR A 143 -11.48 -4.63 -6.45
N TYR A 144 -10.68 -5.28 -5.61
CA TYR A 144 -10.02 -6.52 -5.98
C TYR A 144 -11.00 -7.70 -6.08
N PHE A 145 -11.96 -7.83 -5.17
CA PHE A 145 -13.02 -8.84 -5.26
C PHE A 145 -13.81 -8.70 -6.57
N VAL A 146 -14.24 -7.49 -6.92
CA VAL A 146 -14.93 -7.19 -8.18
C VAL A 146 -14.02 -7.49 -9.35
N GLY A 147 -12.73 -7.11 -9.32
CA GLY A 147 -11.76 -7.46 -10.34
C GLY A 147 -11.66 -8.97 -10.58
N SER A 148 -11.59 -9.75 -9.51
CA SER A 148 -11.54 -11.23 -9.51
C SER A 148 -12.84 -11.86 -9.99
N PHE A 149 -13.96 -11.27 -9.58
CA PHE A 149 -15.28 -11.70 -10.00
C PHE A 149 -15.43 -11.44 -11.51
N THR A 150 -15.04 -10.26 -11.99
CA THR A 150 -15.00 -9.96 -13.42
C THR A 150 -14.03 -10.87 -14.17
N THR A 151 -12.89 -11.25 -13.60
CA THR A 151 -11.98 -12.21 -14.25
C THR A 151 -12.56 -13.62 -14.37
N TYR A 152 -13.44 -14.01 -13.45
CA TYR A 152 -14.12 -15.30 -13.48
C TYR A 152 -15.30 -15.32 -14.47
N PHE A 153 -16.07 -14.23 -14.56
CA PHE A 153 -17.25 -14.16 -15.41
C PHE A 153 -16.95 -13.71 -16.85
N TRP A 154 -15.93 -12.87 -17.06
CA TRP A 154 -15.39 -12.59 -18.38
C TRP A 154 -14.28 -13.58 -18.69
N ALA A 155 -14.70 -14.69 -19.29
CA ALA A 155 -13.80 -15.66 -19.87
C ALA A 155 -12.78 -14.94 -20.77
N GLU A 156 -11.49 -15.23 -20.51
CA GLU A 156 -10.35 -14.73 -21.29
C GLU A 156 -9.94 -13.27 -21.00
N LEU A 157 -9.62 -12.98 -19.75
CA LEU A 157 -8.66 -11.91 -19.54
C LEU A 157 -7.28 -12.39 -20.04
N PRO A 158 -6.62 -11.67 -20.97
CA PRO A 158 -5.33 -12.04 -21.55
C PRO A 158 -4.14 -11.92 -20.59
N ILE A 159 -4.37 -12.11 -19.29
CA ILE A 159 -3.45 -11.80 -18.20
C ILE A 159 -3.02 -13.08 -17.45
N GLY A 160 -3.69 -14.21 -17.69
CA GLY A 160 -3.37 -15.49 -17.08
C GLY A 160 -2.44 -16.33 -17.95
N TRP A 161 -1.48 -17.03 -17.33
CA TRP A 161 -0.74 -18.13 -17.95
C TRP A 161 -1.64 -19.30 -18.37
N THR A 162 -2.91 -19.28 -17.97
CA THR A 162 -3.97 -20.19 -18.43
C THR A 162 -4.21 -20.12 -19.94
N LEU A 163 -3.87 -19.01 -20.60
CA LEU A 163 -3.86 -18.92 -22.07
C LEU A 163 -2.89 -19.90 -22.74
N LEU A 164 -1.82 -20.31 -22.04
CA LEU A 164 -0.85 -21.27 -22.57
C LEU A 164 -1.41 -22.70 -22.62
N ILE A 165 -2.60 -22.94 -22.06
CA ILE A 165 -3.18 -24.28 -21.94
C ILE A 165 -4.43 -24.35 -22.80
N SER A 166 -4.35 -25.18 -23.83
CA SER A 166 -5.48 -25.45 -24.72
C SER A 166 -6.70 -25.95 -23.93
N ARG A 167 -7.86 -25.37 -24.21
CA ARG A 167 -9.17 -25.79 -23.67
C ARG A 167 -9.50 -27.25 -23.94
N LYS A 168 -8.92 -27.82 -24.99
CA LYS A 168 -9.11 -29.23 -25.38
C LYS A 168 -8.29 -30.19 -24.51
N SER A 169 -7.39 -29.68 -23.67
CA SER A 169 -6.61 -30.50 -22.74
C SER A 169 -7.51 -31.13 -21.68
N LYS A 170 -7.33 -32.44 -21.44
CA LYS A 170 -7.99 -33.19 -20.37
C LYS A 170 -7.74 -32.58 -18.98
N HIS A 171 -6.62 -31.87 -18.82
CA HIS A 171 -6.21 -31.25 -17.55
C HIS A 171 -6.65 -29.79 -17.40
N TYR A 172 -7.34 -29.21 -18.38
CA TYR A 172 -7.73 -27.80 -18.38
C TYR A 172 -8.47 -27.40 -17.09
N LYS A 173 -9.43 -28.22 -16.63
CA LYS A 173 -10.18 -27.95 -15.39
C LYS A 173 -9.29 -27.92 -14.15
N THR A 174 -8.34 -28.86 -14.02
CA THR A 174 -7.42 -28.91 -12.88
C THR A 174 -6.51 -27.69 -12.86
N VAL A 175 -5.97 -27.30 -14.02
CA VAL A 175 -5.10 -26.13 -14.09
C VAL A 175 -5.88 -24.83 -13.88
N LEU A 176 -7.12 -24.75 -14.36
CA LEU A 176 -8.01 -23.62 -14.09
C LEU A 176 -8.28 -23.47 -12.58
N VAL A 177 -8.52 -24.57 -11.86
CA VAL A 177 -8.71 -24.53 -10.40
C VAL A 177 -7.45 -24.08 -9.68
N MET A 178 -6.27 -24.59 -10.09
CA MET A 178 -4.99 -24.13 -9.54
C MET A 178 -4.75 -22.64 -9.82
N PHE A 179 -5.11 -22.17 -11.01
CA PHE A 179 -5.03 -20.76 -11.37
C PHE A 179 -5.98 -19.90 -10.54
N MET A 180 -7.22 -20.32 -10.35
CA MET A 180 -8.18 -19.59 -9.51
C MET A 180 -7.71 -19.51 -8.05
N ALA A 181 -7.13 -20.60 -7.53
CA ALA A 181 -6.52 -20.61 -6.20
C ALA A 181 -5.31 -19.66 -6.12
N PHE A 182 -4.44 -19.66 -7.14
CA PHE A 182 -3.29 -18.77 -7.24
C PHE A 182 -3.71 -17.30 -7.38
N ALA A 183 -4.65 -17.00 -8.26
CA ALA A 183 -5.21 -15.66 -8.44
C ALA A 183 -5.80 -15.16 -7.13
N SER A 184 -6.62 -15.97 -6.46
CA SER A 184 -7.19 -15.66 -5.14
C SER A 184 -6.09 -15.38 -4.11
N PHE A 185 -5.01 -16.15 -4.11
CA PHE A 185 -3.85 -15.92 -3.25
C PHE A 185 -3.12 -14.61 -3.57
N CYS A 186 -2.89 -14.30 -4.85
CA CYS A 186 -2.31 -13.03 -5.29
C CYS A 186 -3.19 -11.84 -4.90
N LEU A 187 -4.52 -11.94 -5.05
CA LEU A 187 -5.48 -10.93 -4.63
C LEU A 187 -5.42 -10.66 -3.13
N TYR A 188 -5.36 -11.73 -2.33
CA TYR A 188 -5.16 -11.62 -0.87
C TYR A 188 -3.85 -10.92 -0.52
N ILE A 189 -2.76 -11.25 -1.22
CA ILE A 189 -1.47 -10.57 -1.03
C ILE A 189 -1.58 -9.10 -1.46
N THR A 190 -2.23 -8.78 -2.58
CA THR A 190 -2.38 -7.41 -3.05
C THR A 190 -3.18 -6.56 -2.08
N VAL A 191 -4.26 -7.11 -1.50
CA VAL A 191 -4.99 -6.47 -0.40
C VAL A 191 -4.08 -6.28 0.82
N ALA A 192 -3.27 -7.29 1.17
CA ALA A 192 -2.30 -7.16 2.26
C ALA A 192 -1.30 -6.04 2.02
N VAL A 193 -0.71 -5.96 0.82
CA VAL A 193 0.26 -4.92 0.47
C VAL A 193 -0.38 -3.54 0.48
N LEU A 194 -1.59 -3.42 -0.07
CA LEU A 194 -2.29 -2.16 -0.12
C LEU A 194 -2.64 -1.69 1.28
N VAL A 195 -3.03 -2.59 2.18
CA VAL A 195 -3.25 -2.20 3.57
C VAL A 195 -1.95 -1.85 4.28
N VAL A 196 -0.81 -2.47 3.95
CA VAL A 196 0.48 -2.04 4.49
C VAL A 196 0.88 -0.65 3.97
N LEU A 197 0.66 -0.35 2.68
CA LEU A 197 0.82 1.00 2.12
C LEU A 197 -0.07 2.00 2.83
N VAL A 198 -1.35 1.67 2.99
CA VAL A 198 -2.33 2.51 3.68
C VAL A 198 -1.93 2.68 5.14
N TYR A 199 -1.40 1.66 5.80
CA TYR A 199 -0.90 1.77 7.16
C TYR A 199 0.32 2.68 7.24
N PHE A 200 1.25 2.58 6.28
CA PHE A 200 2.38 3.48 6.15
C PHE A 200 1.91 4.92 5.91
N PHE A 201 0.94 5.15 5.03
CA PHE A 201 0.34 6.46 4.77
C PHE A 201 -0.48 7.00 5.94
N ILE A 202 -1.18 6.15 6.69
CA ILE A 202 -1.93 6.53 7.90
C ILE A 202 -0.96 6.92 9.00
N TRP A 203 0.14 6.19 9.13
CA TRP A 203 1.13 6.47 10.14
C TRP A 203 1.95 7.73 9.79
N MET A 204 2.29 7.90 8.50
CA MET A 204 2.85 9.15 7.99
C MET A 204 1.85 10.29 8.15
N SER A 205 0.57 10.10 7.86
CA SER A 205 -0.43 11.15 8.00
C SER A 205 -0.76 11.48 9.46
N ALA A 206 -0.85 10.50 10.36
CA ALA A 206 -1.11 10.72 11.79
C ALA A 206 0.05 11.44 12.50
N LEU A 207 1.26 11.43 11.93
CA LEU A 207 2.43 12.07 12.50
C LEU A 207 2.87 13.31 11.74
N LEU A 208 2.94 13.26 10.41
CA LEU A 208 3.29 14.42 9.60
C LEU A 208 2.15 15.40 9.48
N ILE A 209 0.92 14.95 9.18
CA ILE A 209 -0.12 15.90 8.79
C ILE A 209 -0.53 16.79 9.96
N PRO A 210 -0.85 16.29 11.18
CA PRO A 210 -1.13 17.17 12.31
C PRO A 210 0.04 18.11 12.61
N ILE A 211 1.26 17.60 12.75
CA ILE A 211 2.41 18.44 13.11
C ILE A 211 2.68 19.50 12.02
N HIS A 212 2.63 19.11 10.75
CA HIS A 212 2.95 20.00 9.63
C HIS A 212 1.80 20.94 9.25
N SER A 213 0.54 20.48 9.32
CA SER A 213 -0.64 21.27 8.98
C SER A 213 -1.17 22.12 10.13
N THR A 214 -0.98 21.68 11.39
CA THR A 214 -1.41 22.43 12.57
C THR A 214 -0.27 23.17 13.25
N GLU A 215 0.85 22.51 13.57
CA GLU A 215 1.90 23.15 14.39
C GLU A 215 2.97 23.92 13.58
N PHE A 216 3.32 23.48 12.36
CA PHE A 216 4.26 24.21 11.48
C PHE A 216 3.59 25.18 10.52
N ASN A 217 2.26 25.29 10.57
CA ASN A 217 1.53 26.23 9.76
C ASN A 217 1.41 27.59 10.47
N ALA A 218 2.22 28.55 10.03
CA ALA A 218 2.24 29.91 10.58
C ALA A 218 0.94 30.70 10.30
N THR A 219 0.07 30.22 9.40
CA THR A 219 -1.17 30.93 9.03
C THR A 219 -2.38 30.55 9.89
N LEU A 220 -2.24 29.59 10.82
CA LEU A 220 -3.36 29.17 11.66
C LEU A 220 -3.62 30.14 12.82
N PRO A 221 -4.89 30.44 13.15
CA PRO A 221 -5.22 31.24 14.32
C PRO A 221 -4.77 30.54 15.61
N ALA A 222 -4.26 31.30 16.58
CA ALA A 222 -3.61 30.78 17.78
C ALA A 222 -4.47 29.87 18.69
N GLN A 223 -5.78 29.82 18.46
CA GLN A 223 -6.73 29.04 19.25
C GLN A 223 -6.98 27.61 18.72
N LYS A 224 -6.42 27.23 17.56
CA LYS A 224 -6.70 25.93 16.92
C LYS A 224 -5.68 24.82 17.19
N TYR A 225 -4.70 25.06 18.05
CA TYR A 225 -3.63 24.11 18.23
C TYR A 225 -4.01 22.94 19.16
N SER A 226 -3.50 21.76 18.83
CA SER A 226 -3.74 20.53 19.61
C SER A 226 -2.63 20.25 20.64
N THR A 227 -1.52 21.01 20.60
CA THR A 227 -0.41 20.87 21.54
C THR A 227 -0.39 21.93 22.65
N HIS A 228 0.29 21.59 23.75
CA HIS A 228 0.59 22.54 24.84
C HIS A 228 1.35 23.77 24.33
N PRO A 229 1.10 24.98 24.87
CA PRO A 229 1.84 26.19 24.49
C PRO A 229 3.37 26.05 24.64
N HIS A 230 3.83 25.28 25.64
CA HIS A 230 5.25 24.98 25.85
C HIS A 230 5.92 24.26 24.67
N PHE A 231 5.17 23.57 23.81
CA PHE A 231 5.72 22.95 22.60
C PHE A 231 6.36 23.99 21.67
N ARG A 232 5.72 25.17 21.56
CA ARG A 232 6.18 26.26 20.67
C ARG A 232 7.29 27.11 21.28
N HIS A 233 7.75 26.76 22.48
CA HIS A 233 8.88 27.46 23.08
C HIS A 233 10.12 27.33 22.16
N PRO A 234 10.93 28.38 21.99
CA PRO A 234 12.10 28.37 21.09
C PRO A 234 13.12 27.26 21.36
N THR A 235 13.12 26.68 22.55
CA THR A 235 13.99 25.56 22.92
C THR A 235 13.43 24.19 22.52
N ASN A 236 12.10 24.05 22.43
CA ASN A 236 11.42 22.76 22.30
C ASN A 236 11.06 22.47 20.84
N LEU A 237 10.49 23.46 20.14
CA LEU A 237 10.04 23.30 18.76
C LEU A 237 11.18 22.89 17.81
N PRO A 238 12.37 23.53 17.82
CA PRO A 238 13.46 23.12 16.93
C PRO A 238 14.00 21.72 17.27
N LEU A 239 13.98 21.35 18.55
CA LEU A 239 14.45 20.06 19.02
C LEU A 239 13.51 18.94 18.55
N GLU A 240 12.20 19.14 18.67
CA GLU A 240 11.19 18.21 18.15
C GLU A 240 11.17 18.15 16.62
N TYR A 241 11.34 19.28 15.94
CA TYR A 241 11.53 19.32 14.49
C TYR A 241 12.75 18.50 14.06
N ARG A 242 13.88 18.61 14.78
CA ARG A 242 15.09 17.84 14.47
C ARG A 242 14.90 16.34 14.67
N LYS A 243 14.23 15.93 15.76
CA LYS A 243 13.86 14.52 15.98
C LYS A 243 13.00 14.00 14.82
N PHE A 244 12.01 14.77 14.41
CA PHE A 244 11.14 14.44 13.29
C PHE A 244 11.93 14.32 11.97
N GLN A 245 12.84 15.25 11.69
CA GLN A 245 13.68 15.21 10.49
C GLN A 245 14.56 13.95 10.44
N ILE A 246 15.16 13.55 11.57
CA ILE A 246 15.96 12.32 11.67
C ILE A 246 15.08 11.10 11.42
N LEU A 247 13.86 11.09 11.99
CA LEU A 247 12.89 10.02 11.77
C LEU A 247 12.50 9.90 10.30
N HIS A 248 12.19 11.03 9.66
CA HIS A 248 11.88 11.11 8.24
C HIS A 248 13.04 10.58 7.38
N LEU A 249 14.29 10.92 7.71
CA LEU A 249 15.47 10.38 7.02
C LEU A 249 15.53 8.86 7.11
N HIS A 250 15.30 8.26 8.28
CA HIS A 250 15.24 6.81 8.44
C HIS A 250 14.09 6.17 7.64
N VAL A 251 12.93 6.81 7.63
CA VAL A 251 11.80 6.38 6.81
C VAL A 251 12.16 6.40 5.33
N MET A 252 12.79 7.48 4.85
CA MET A 252 13.19 7.64 3.45
C MET A 252 14.32 6.70 3.03
N GLN A 253 15.20 6.27 3.95
CA GLN A 253 16.19 5.24 3.66
C GLN A 253 15.55 3.90 3.28
N VAL A 254 14.41 3.58 3.91
CA VAL A 254 13.66 2.37 3.59
C VAL A 254 12.73 2.63 2.39
N VAL A 255 11.89 3.66 2.45
CA VAL A 255 10.79 3.83 1.49
C VAL A 255 11.17 4.66 0.26
N GLY A 256 12.17 5.53 0.36
CA GLY A 256 12.56 6.46 -0.71
C GLY A 256 13.01 5.76 -1.99
N LEU A 257 13.68 4.61 -1.87
CA LEU A 257 14.07 3.78 -3.02
C LEU A 257 12.86 3.33 -3.85
N PHE A 258 11.69 3.22 -3.23
CA PHE A 258 10.47 2.71 -3.84
C PHE A 258 9.50 3.82 -4.24
N LEU A 259 9.51 4.93 -3.50
CA LEU A 259 8.63 6.06 -3.74
C LEU A 259 8.98 6.78 -5.05
N ILE A 260 10.27 6.88 -5.40
CA ILE A 260 10.73 7.49 -6.64
C ILE A 260 10.23 6.75 -7.90
N PRO A 261 10.48 5.43 -8.07
CA PRO A 261 9.97 4.71 -9.23
C PRO A 261 8.45 4.67 -9.26
N PHE A 262 7.79 4.55 -8.09
CA PHE A 262 6.34 4.65 -8.00
C PHE A 262 5.81 5.99 -8.54
N GLN A 263 6.38 7.11 -8.08
CA GLN A 263 5.99 8.45 -8.54
C GLN A 263 6.19 8.60 -10.05
N ALA A 264 7.29 8.09 -10.60
CA ALA A 264 7.55 8.12 -12.03
C ALA A 264 6.48 7.33 -12.82
N ILE A 265 6.15 6.11 -12.37
CA ILE A 265 5.14 5.25 -12.99
C ILE A 265 3.75 5.88 -12.94
N ALA A 266 3.35 6.41 -11.78
CA ALA A 266 2.05 7.07 -11.62
C ALA A 266 1.93 8.32 -12.51
N THR A 267 3.00 9.11 -12.60
CA THR A 267 3.04 10.30 -13.48
C THR A 267 2.92 9.89 -14.95
N ASN A 268 3.66 8.86 -15.37
CA ASN A 268 3.58 8.34 -16.74
C ASN A 268 2.20 7.78 -17.07
N PHE A 269 1.55 7.09 -16.13
CA PHE A 269 0.19 6.60 -16.31
C PHE A 269 -0.81 7.75 -16.54
N VAL A 270 -0.73 8.81 -15.72
CA VAL A 270 -1.60 10.00 -15.88
C VAL A 270 -1.34 10.69 -17.22
N LEU A 271 -0.08 10.78 -17.65
CA LEU A 271 0.25 11.33 -18.98
C LEU A 271 -0.32 10.45 -20.10
N TYR A 272 -0.23 9.12 -19.98
CA TYR A 272 -0.80 8.18 -20.94
C TYR A 272 -2.33 8.30 -21.04
N THR A 273 -3.04 8.34 -19.91
CA THR A 273 -4.50 8.48 -19.92
C THR A 273 -4.93 9.80 -20.56
N ASN A 274 -4.26 10.90 -20.20
CA ASN A 274 -4.50 12.21 -20.80
C ASN A 274 -4.26 12.21 -22.32
N PHE A 275 -3.18 11.56 -22.78
CA PHE A 275 -2.90 11.41 -24.21
C PHE A 275 -3.99 10.64 -24.95
N VAL A 276 -4.43 9.49 -24.42
CA VAL A 276 -5.49 8.66 -25.01
C VAL A 276 -6.82 9.42 -25.08
N THR A 277 -7.18 10.15 -24.01
CA THR A 277 -8.39 10.98 -23.99
C THR A 277 -8.30 12.12 -25.01
N GLY A 278 -7.15 12.79 -25.11
CA GLY A 278 -6.92 13.87 -26.07
C GLY A 278 -7.03 13.41 -27.52
N MET A 279 -6.42 12.27 -27.87
CA MET A 279 -6.50 11.69 -29.21
C MET A 279 -7.95 11.38 -29.61
N ARG A 280 -8.72 10.73 -28.75
CA ARG A 280 -10.14 10.41 -29.03
C ARG A 280 -10.99 11.66 -29.22
N TRP A 281 -10.73 12.71 -28.46
CA TRP A 281 -11.47 13.98 -28.58
C TRP A 281 -11.21 14.68 -29.91
N ILE A 282 -9.95 14.67 -30.39
CA ILE A 282 -9.59 15.23 -31.71
C ILE A 282 -10.27 14.45 -32.83
N THR A 283 -10.25 13.12 -32.78
CA THR A 283 -10.89 12.28 -33.81
C THR A 283 -12.39 12.53 -33.90
N ARG A 284 -13.08 12.69 -32.76
CA ARG A 284 -14.52 12.95 -32.72
C ARG A 284 -14.94 14.30 -33.27
N LYS A 285 -14.04 15.30 -33.30
CA LYS A 285 -14.31 16.61 -33.90
C LYS A 285 -14.14 16.64 -35.42
N ARG A 286 -13.49 15.62 -36.00
CA ARG A 286 -13.24 15.53 -37.45
C ARG A 286 -14.31 14.70 -38.19
N THR A 287 -15.09 13.92 -37.45
CA THR A 287 -16.28 13.21 -37.92
C THR A 287 -17.53 14.03 -37.66
#